data_AF-A0A534S8R1-F1
#
_entry.id   AF-A0A534S8R1-F1
#
_cell.length_a   1.000
_cell.length_b   1.000
_cell.length_c   1.000
_cell.angle_alpha   90.00
_cell.angle_beta   90.00
_cell.angle_gamma   90.00
#
_symmetry.space_group_name_H-M   'P 1'
#
loop_
_entity.id
_entity.type
_entity.pdbx_description
1 polymer ?
#
loop_
_entity_poly.entity_id
_entity_poly.type
_entity_poly.pdbx_seq_one_letter_code
_entity_poly.pdbx_strand_id
1 'polypeptide(L)'
;MGQGTWLRLGERPPHLSAWSKLRLGWVDVETIERTKLGVRLPAVEEVQRVVKIPASRQRPEEYYLLENRARIGADASLPGEGLLVWHVDETVGGFRTAESVAAHKLLHLVEADGRGDLDRGHQAGGNRGDRTDPFQGLPPWRGRAAALVAFLGAVLVAGAILRGMRARAFPAVLGPLGAAALLLAGAAWLGRGPVCGPGTPGMAPYDGSPVRVAIRNISPPSHLMSFDVWIAPPEEH
;
A
#
# COMPACT_ATOMS: atom_id res chain seq x y z
N MET A 1 -8.94 11.54 -5.71
CA MET A 1 -8.77 10.82 -6.99
C MET A 1 -9.31 11.64 -8.18
N GLY A 2 -8.69 12.76 -8.54
CA GLY A 2 -9.03 13.54 -9.76
C GLY A 2 -10.34 14.36 -9.76
N GLN A 3 -11.46 13.84 -9.23
CA GLN A 3 -12.79 14.50 -9.25
C GLN A 3 -13.26 14.99 -7.88
N GLY A 4 -12.32 15.26 -6.96
CA GLY A 4 -12.60 15.64 -5.57
C GLY A 4 -13.51 16.86 -5.44
N THR A 5 -13.46 17.79 -6.41
CA THR A 5 -14.27 19.01 -6.45
C THR A 5 -15.78 18.75 -6.40
N TRP A 6 -16.24 17.54 -6.71
CA TRP A 6 -17.66 17.17 -6.67
C TRP A 6 -18.08 16.42 -5.41
N LEU A 7 -17.16 16.16 -4.46
CA LEU A 7 -17.55 15.57 -3.18
C LEU A 7 -18.54 16.49 -2.47
N ARG A 8 -19.61 15.89 -1.94
CA ARG A 8 -20.76 16.60 -1.36
C ARG A 8 -21.31 17.71 -2.27
N LEU A 9 -21.50 17.43 -3.56
CA LEU A 9 -22.00 18.41 -4.53
C LEU A 9 -21.13 19.68 -4.63
N GLY A 10 -19.86 19.60 -4.21
CA GLY A 10 -18.91 20.71 -4.22
C GLY A 10 -18.94 21.61 -2.98
N GLU A 11 -19.68 21.24 -1.93
CA GLU A 11 -19.72 22.01 -0.67
C GLU A 11 -18.38 22.00 0.07
N ARG A 12 -17.65 20.88 0.00
CA ARG A 12 -16.41 20.64 0.76
C ARG A 12 -15.43 19.85 -0.11
N PRO A 13 -14.66 20.53 -0.98
CA PRO A 13 -13.66 19.84 -1.79
C PRO A 13 -12.56 19.27 -0.87
N PRO A 14 -12.10 18.04 -1.13
CA PRO A 14 -11.02 17.42 -0.38
C PRO A 14 -9.68 18.09 -0.71
N HIS A 15 -8.66 17.76 0.06
CA HIS A 15 -7.30 18.21 -0.22
C HIS A 15 -6.84 17.82 -1.63
N LEU A 16 -6.03 18.70 -2.22
CA LEU A 16 -5.27 18.45 -3.45
C LEU A 16 -4.43 17.16 -3.34
N SER A 17 -4.09 16.56 -4.48
CA SER A 17 -3.19 15.40 -4.53
C SER A 17 -1.79 15.76 -4.02
N ALA A 18 -1.04 14.76 -3.55
CA ALA A 18 0.35 14.91 -3.16
C ALA A 18 1.19 15.66 -4.22
N TRP A 19 1.02 15.30 -5.49
CA TRP A 19 1.75 15.96 -6.59
C TRP A 19 1.40 17.44 -6.72
N SER A 20 0.12 17.80 -6.65
CA SER A 20 -0.30 19.20 -6.76
C SER A 20 0.26 20.03 -5.60
N LYS A 21 0.21 19.50 -4.37
CA LYS A 21 0.79 20.16 -3.19
C LYS A 21 2.31 20.29 -3.31
N LEU A 22 2.98 19.26 -3.81
CA LEU A 22 4.42 19.28 -4.08
C LEU A 22 4.79 20.40 -5.06
N ARG A 23 4.08 20.50 -6.19
CA ARG A 23 4.31 21.54 -7.21
C ARG A 23 4.06 22.96 -6.69
N LEU A 24 3.13 23.11 -5.75
CA LEU A 24 2.83 24.38 -5.09
C LEU A 24 3.79 24.72 -3.95
N GLY A 25 4.65 23.79 -3.53
CA GLY A 25 5.52 23.95 -2.35
C GLY A 25 4.76 23.94 -1.03
N TRP A 26 3.62 23.25 -0.97
CA TRP A 26 2.73 23.21 0.21
C TRP A 26 2.95 22.00 1.11
N VAL A 27 3.95 21.16 0.82
CA VAL A 27 4.29 19.98 1.61
C VAL A 27 5.79 19.83 1.75
N ASP A 28 6.20 19.37 2.91
CA ASP A 28 7.54 18.84 3.17
C ASP A 28 7.69 17.46 2.53
N VAL A 29 8.83 17.23 1.88
CA VAL A 29 9.10 15.99 1.15
C VAL A 29 10.19 15.21 1.84
N GLU A 30 9.89 13.97 2.22
CA GLU A 30 10.89 12.99 2.59
C GLU A 30 11.22 12.10 1.38
N THR A 31 12.42 12.23 0.82
CA THR A 31 12.88 11.34 -0.25
C THR A 31 13.51 10.07 0.34
N ILE A 32 13.02 8.90 -0.08
CA ILE A 32 13.54 7.58 0.31
C ILE A 32 14.18 6.91 -0.90
N GLU A 33 15.50 6.76 -0.88
CA GLU A 33 16.28 6.17 -1.99
C GLU A 33 16.85 4.78 -1.67
N ARG A 34 16.69 4.32 -0.43
CA ARG A 34 17.12 3.01 0.08
C ARG A 34 16.03 2.42 0.98
N THR A 35 16.08 1.11 1.18
CA THR A 35 15.15 0.42 2.09
C THR A 35 15.08 1.12 3.44
N LYS A 36 13.86 1.43 3.87
CA LYS A 36 13.56 2.11 5.13
C LYS A 36 12.34 1.45 5.78
N LEU A 37 12.54 0.97 6.99
CA LEU A 37 11.50 0.30 7.79
C LEU A 37 10.85 1.30 8.76
N GLY A 38 9.57 1.08 9.07
CA GLY A 38 8.83 1.86 10.05
C GLY A 38 8.67 3.34 9.68
N VAL A 39 8.51 3.65 8.39
CA VAL A 39 8.18 5.00 7.93
C VAL A 39 6.86 5.40 8.58
N ARG A 40 6.82 6.57 9.24
CA ARG A 40 5.60 7.12 9.86
C ARG A 40 5.13 8.33 9.06
N LEU A 41 3.90 8.27 8.58
CA LEU A 41 3.32 9.31 7.74
C LEU A 41 2.02 9.84 8.38
N PRO A 42 2.04 11.05 8.96
CA PRO A 42 0.82 11.68 9.48
C PRO A 42 -0.15 11.99 8.35
N ALA A 43 -1.44 12.10 8.69
CA ALA A 43 -2.47 12.52 7.76
C ALA A 43 -2.15 13.91 7.22
N VAL A 44 -2.27 14.08 5.91
CA VAL A 44 -1.83 15.30 5.21
C VAL A 44 -2.64 16.56 5.62
N GLU A 45 -3.83 16.36 6.19
CA GLU A 45 -4.67 17.42 6.77
C GLU A 45 -4.02 18.01 8.04
N GLU A 46 -3.34 17.18 8.85
CA GLU A 46 -2.73 17.60 10.12
C GLU A 46 -1.29 18.06 9.95
N VAL A 47 -0.52 17.35 9.13
CA VAL A 47 0.89 17.64 8.87
C VAL A 47 1.13 17.54 7.37
N GLN A 48 1.58 18.64 6.78
CA GLN A 48 1.81 18.79 5.35
C GLN A 48 3.08 18.05 4.91
N ARG A 49 3.05 16.71 4.94
CA ARG A 49 4.20 15.87 4.63
C ARG A 49 3.85 14.79 3.63
N VAL A 50 4.75 14.55 2.68
CA VAL A 50 4.66 13.46 1.70
C VAL A 50 5.98 12.70 1.64
N VAL A 51 5.94 11.45 1.20
CA VAL A 51 7.14 10.66 0.94
C VAL A 51 7.32 10.53 -0.57
N LYS A 52 8.52 10.80 -1.08
CA LYS A 52 8.91 10.62 -2.48
C LYS A 52 9.86 9.43 -2.61
N ILE A 53 9.60 8.55 -3.56
CA ILE A 53 10.45 7.38 -3.84
C ILE A 53 10.76 7.38 -5.34
N PRO A 54 12.01 7.52 -5.78
CA PRO A 54 12.34 7.41 -7.20
C PRO A 54 11.91 6.05 -7.76
N ALA A 55 11.24 6.03 -8.92
CA ALA A 55 10.85 4.78 -9.57
C ALA A 55 12.05 4.11 -10.24
N SER A 56 12.95 4.94 -10.79
CA SER A 56 14.22 4.56 -11.37
C SER A 56 15.32 5.55 -10.93
N ARG A 57 16.58 5.13 -10.92
CA ARG A 57 17.71 6.06 -10.64
C ARG A 57 18.06 6.90 -11.87
N GLN A 58 17.79 6.36 -13.05
CA GLN A 58 18.16 6.91 -14.34
C GLN A 58 17.12 7.92 -14.84
N ARG A 59 15.89 7.89 -14.30
CA ARG A 59 14.82 8.85 -14.59
C ARG A 59 14.29 9.49 -13.32
N PRO A 60 14.87 10.62 -12.87
CA PRO A 60 14.40 11.34 -11.70
C PRO A 60 12.99 11.97 -11.87
N GLU A 61 12.53 12.10 -13.12
CA GLU A 61 11.20 12.60 -13.49
C GLU A 61 10.08 11.61 -13.16
N GLU A 62 10.42 10.33 -12.96
CA GLU A 62 9.48 9.26 -12.66
C GLU A 62 9.64 8.76 -11.22
N TYR A 63 8.58 8.84 -10.43
CA TYR A 63 8.64 8.59 -9.00
C TYR A 63 7.28 8.28 -8.39
N TYR A 64 7.30 7.69 -7.19
CA TYR A 64 6.13 7.49 -6.37
C TYR A 64 6.00 8.60 -5.32
N LEU A 65 4.80 9.14 -5.15
CA LEU A 65 4.44 9.98 -4.01
C LEU A 65 3.45 9.24 -3.11
N LEU A 66 3.76 9.21 -1.82
CA LEU A 66 2.91 8.62 -0.81
C LEU A 66 2.33 9.73 0.07
N GLU A 67 1.02 9.69 0.29
CA GLU A 67 0.32 10.54 1.25
C GLU A 67 -0.66 9.72 2.09
N ASN A 68 -0.81 10.07 3.37
CA ASN A 68 -1.84 9.49 4.23
C ASN A 68 -3.08 10.40 4.19
N ARG A 69 -4.21 9.84 3.77
CA ARG A 69 -5.52 10.51 3.72
C ARG A 69 -6.43 9.90 4.76
N ALA A 70 -6.82 10.67 5.77
CA ALA A 70 -7.78 10.28 6.80
C ALA A 70 -9.09 11.07 6.60
N ARG A 71 -10.24 10.53 7.01
CA ARG A 71 -11.53 11.24 6.92
C ARG A 71 -11.69 12.30 8.00
N ILE A 72 -10.89 13.33 7.93
CA ILE A 72 -10.87 14.48 8.84
C ILE A 72 -10.92 15.78 8.05
N GLY A 73 -11.39 16.86 8.68
CA GLY A 73 -11.40 18.20 8.07
C GLY A 73 -12.03 18.24 6.67
N ALA A 74 -11.30 18.76 5.68
CA ALA A 74 -11.76 18.83 4.29
C ALA A 74 -11.91 17.44 3.64
N ASP A 75 -11.15 16.45 4.10
CA ASP A 75 -11.18 15.07 3.63
C ASP A 75 -12.27 14.19 4.30
N ALA A 76 -13.09 14.74 5.19
CA ALA A 76 -14.12 14.00 5.93
C ALA A 76 -15.13 13.23 5.07
N SER A 77 -15.24 13.56 3.78
CA SER A 77 -16.18 12.94 2.83
C SER A 77 -15.51 12.05 1.78
N LEU A 78 -14.23 11.73 1.94
CA LEU A 78 -13.53 10.81 1.03
C LEU A 78 -14.21 9.42 1.05
N PRO A 79 -14.34 8.76 -0.12
CA PRO A 79 -14.94 7.43 -0.20
C PRO A 79 -14.09 6.34 0.48
N GLY A 80 -12.79 6.57 0.64
CA GLY A 80 -11.86 5.74 1.39
C GLY A 80 -10.81 6.57 2.12
N GLU A 81 -10.16 5.96 3.10
CA GLU A 81 -9.01 6.51 3.84
C GLU A 81 -7.87 5.49 3.83
N GLY A 82 -6.65 5.96 4.02
CA GLY A 82 -5.46 5.12 4.01
C GLY A 82 -4.29 5.78 3.27
N LEU A 83 -3.35 4.93 2.87
CA LEU A 83 -2.16 5.34 2.17
C LEU A 83 -2.45 5.41 0.67
N LEU A 84 -2.35 6.60 0.08
CA LEU A 84 -2.37 6.77 -1.36
C LEU A 84 -0.96 6.65 -1.91
N VAL A 85 -0.84 5.95 -3.04
CA VAL A 85 0.40 5.84 -3.80
C VAL A 85 0.13 6.43 -5.19
N TRP A 86 0.80 7.52 -5.50
CA TRP A 86 0.76 8.15 -6.81
C TRP A 86 2.00 7.75 -7.59
N HIS A 87 1.84 7.15 -8.76
CA HIS A 87 2.91 7.00 -9.74
C HIS A 87 2.90 8.23 -10.64
N VAL A 88 4.00 8.98 -10.61
CA VAL A 88 4.18 10.25 -11.31
C VAL A 88 5.23 10.08 -12.40
N ASP A 89 4.96 10.60 -13.58
CA ASP A 89 5.94 10.79 -14.64
C ASP A 89 5.86 12.22 -15.20
N GLU A 90 6.81 13.06 -14.80
CA GLU A 90 6.86 14.46 -15.25
C GLU A 90 7.37 14.64 -16.69
N THR A 91 7.76 13.57 -17.39
CA THR A 91 8.07 13.63 -18.83
C THR A 91 6.78 13.71 -19.67
N VAL A 92 5.67 13.21 -19.14
CA VAL A 92 4.35 13.34 -19.76
C VAL A 92 3.82 14.74 -19.49
N GLY A 93 3.79 15.58 -20.51
CA GLY A 93 3.35 16.97 -20.40
C GLY A 93 2.22 17.34 -21.36
N GLY A 94 1.89 18.64 -21.37
CA GLY A 94 0.96 19.22 -22.34
C GLY A 94 -0.39 19.60 -21.75
N PHE A 95 -0.87 20.77 -22.17
CA PHE A 95 -2.16 21.29 -21.76
C PHE A 95 -3.27 20.37 -22.26
N ARG A 96 -4.04 19.79 -21.31
CA ARG A 96 -5.16 18.85 -21.54
C ARG A 96 -4.82 17.43 -22.02
N THR A 97 -3.55 17.14 -22.29
CA THR A 97 -3.12 15.81 -22.78
C THR A 97 -2.33 15.00 -21.74
N ALA A 98 -1.88 15.62 -20.66
CA ALA A 98 -1.04 14.96 -19.65
C ALA A 98 -1.70 13.73 -18.98
N GLU A 99 -3.02 13.62 -19.05
CA GLU A 99 -3.82 12.53 -18.46
C GLU A 99 -4.62 11.73 -19.51
N SER A 100 -4.41 11.95 -20.81
CA SER A 100 -5.30 11.40 -21.85
C SER A 100 -5.02 9.95 -22.22
N VAL A 101 -3.83 9.43 -21.90
CA VAL A 101 -3.42 8.06 -22.23
C VAL A 101 -3.43 7.24 -20.96
N ALA A 102 -4.46 6.43 -20.73
CA ALA A 102 -4.60 5.64 -19.49
C ALA A 102 -3.37 4.77 -19.18
N ALA A 103 -2.68 4.27 -20.21
CA ALA A 103 -1.49 3.45 -20.07
C ALA A 103 -0.22 4.24 -19.67
N HIS A 104 -0.18 5.56 -19.83
CA HIS A 104 0.98 6.42 -19.53
C HIS A 104 0.52 7.86 -19.27
N LYS A 105 0.33 8.19 -17.98
CA LYS A 105 -0.22 9.48 -17.51
C LYS A 105 0.83 10.20 -16.67
N LEU A 106 0.74 11.53 -16.59
CA LEU A 106 1.54 12.31 -15.65
C LEU A 106 1.25 11.90 -14.21
N LEU A 107 -0.03 11.80 -13.82
CA LEU A 107 -0.43 11.47 -12.46
C LEU A 107 -1.37 10.25 -12.42
N HIS A 108 -0.82 9.10 -12.05
CA HIS A 108 -1.58 7.87 -11.87
C HIS A 108 -1.72 7.54 -10.38
N LEU A 109 -2.95 7.39 -9.88
CA LEU A 109 -3.16 6.74 -8.58
C LEU A 109 -3.07 5.22 -8.74
N VAL A 110 -2.16 4.59 -8.01
CA VAL A 110 -2.08 3.12 -7.90
C VAL A 110 -3.22 2.64 -6.99
N GLU A 111 -4.19 1.92 -7.56
CA GLU A 111 -5.35 1.38 -6.82
C GLU A 111 -4.95 0.11 -6.06
N ALA A 112 -5.25 0.05 -4.76
CA ALA A 112 -4.88 -1.09 -3.92
C ALA A 112 -5.61 -2.39 -4.27
N ASP A 113 -6.78 -2.29 -4.89
CA ASP A 113 -7.54 -3.44 -5.40
C ASP A 113 -7.15 -3.87 -6.83
N GLY A 114 -6.35 -3.06 -7.54
CA GLY A 114 -5.92 -3.28 -8.91
C GLY A 114 -7.05 -3.36 -9.95
N ARG A 115 -8.23 -2.81 -9.67
CA ARG A 115 -9.40 -2.97 -10.55
C ARG A 115 -9.36 -2.11 -11.80
N GLY A 116 -8.55 -1.06 -11.86
CA GLY A 116 -8.42 -0.15 -13.01
C GLY A 116 -9.72 0.60 -13.29
N ASP A 117 -10.52 0.92 -12.27
CA ASP A 117 -11.83 1.52 -12.47
C ASP A 117 -11.80 3.05 -12.55
N LEU A 118 -10.71 3.68 -12.09
CA LEU A 118 -10.41 5.09 -12.33
C LEU A 118 -10.13 5.43 -13.81
N ASP A 119 -9.69 4.44 -14.58
CA ASP A 119 -9.32 4.58 -16.01
C ASP A 119 -10.42 4.11 -16.97
N ARG A 120 -11.60 3.80 -16.45
CA ARG A 120 -12.75 3.35 -17.24
C ARG A 120 -13.85 4.40 -17.27
N GLY A 121 -14.55 4.46 -18.41
CA GLY A 121 -15.81 5.19 -18.47
C GLY A 121 -16.87 4.55 -17.56
N HIS A 122 -17.81 5.36 -17.06
CA HIS A 122 -18.88 4.89 -16.18
C HIS A 122 -19.67 3.71 -16.75
N GLN A 123 -19.95 3.74 -18.06
CA GLN A 123 -20.64 2.65 -18.77
C GLN A 123 -19.86 1.33 -18.80
N ALA A 124 -18.54 1.39 -18.62
CA ALA A 124 -17.64 0.23 -18.55
C ALA A 124 -17.29 -0.16 -17.10
N GLY A 125 -18.10 0.28 -16.12
CA GLY A 125 -17.91 -0.02 -14.71
C GLY A 125 -16.89 0.88 -14.01
N GLY A 126 -16.46 1.98 -14.63
CA GLY A 126 -15.56 2.95 -14.00
C GLY A 126 -16.25 3.80 -12.92
N ASN A 127 -15.45 4.30 -11.97
CA ASN A 127 -15.93 5.15 -10.88
C ASN A 127 -14.96 6.34 -10.64
N ARG A 128 -15.23 7.16 -9.60
CA ARG A 128 -14.45 8.38 -9.28
C ARG A 128 -13.49 8.19 -8.09
N GLY A 129 -13.19 6.93 -7.80
CA GLY A 129 -12.54 6.43 -6.61
C GLY A 129 -13.54 5.90 -5.60
N ASP A 130 -13.17 4.82 -4.93
CA ASP A 130 -13.97 4.20 -3.89
C ASP A 130 -13.16 3.87 -2.63
N ARG A 131 -13.71 2.99 -1.76
CA ARG A 131 -13.08 2.68 -0.47
C ARG A 131 -11.87 1.75 -0.60
N THR A 132 -11.68 1.11 -1.75
CA THR A 132 -10.65 0.08 -1.96
C THR A 132 -9.47 0.54 -2.82
N ASP A 133 -9.47 1.78 -3.33
CA ASP A 133 -8.28 2.36 -3.97
C ASP A 133 -7.15 2.66 -2.97
N PRO A 134 -7.41 3.26 -1.78
CA PRO A 134 -6.34 3.50 -0.80
C PRO A 134 -5.77 2.18 -0.26
N PHE A 135 -4.45 2.12 -0.06
CA PHE A 135 -3.82 1.00 0.63
C PHE A 135 -4.10 1.07 2.13
N GLN A 136 -4.65 -0.01 2.68
CA GLN A 136 -5.07 -0.10 4.09
C GLN A 136 -4.50 -1.37 4.72
N GLY A 137 -3.82 -1.24 5.85
CA GLY A 137 -3.36 -2.38 6.62
C GLY A 137 -4.48 -3.27 7.13
N LEU A 138 -4.11 -4.47 7.59
CA LEU A 138 -5.06 -5.41 8.19
C LEU A 138 -5.77 -4.78 9.39
N PRO A 139 -7.10 -4.94 9.52
CA PRO A 139 -7.80 -4.46 10.70
C PRO A 139 -7.23 -5.13 11.96
N PRO A 140 -7.23 -4.44 13.13
CA PRO A 140 -6.55 -4.91 14.34
C PRO A 140 -6.93 -6.33 14.78
N TRP A 141 -8.19 -6.73 14.57
CA TRP A 141 -8.67 -8.06 14.93
C TRP A 141 -8.01 -9.18 14.09
N ARG A 142 -7.72 -8.95 12.80
CA ARG A 142 -7.05 -9.94 11.94
C ARG A 142 -5.62 -10.17 12.38
N GLY A 143 -4.89 -9.09 12.71
CA GLY A 143 -3.54 -9.18 13.27
C GLY A 143 -3.51 -9.97 14.58
N ARG A 144 -4.46 -9.70 15.49
CA ARG A 144 -4.60 -10.44 16.76
C ARG A 144 -4.97 -11.90 16.54
N ALA A 145 -5.89 -12.19 15.60
CA ALA A 145 -6.27 -13.56 15.26
C ALA A 145 -5.09 -14.34 14.67
N ALA A 146 -4.33 -13.76 13.74
CA ALA A 146 -3.12 -14.36 13.19
C ALA A 146 -2.11 -14.71 14.29
N ALA A 147 -1.85 -13.77 15.21
CA ALA A 147 -0.94 -13.99 16.34
C ALA A 147 -1.42 -15.12 17.28
N LEU A 148 -2.71 -15.15 17.60
CA LEU A 148 -3.30 -16.20 18.44
C LEU A 148 -3.19 -17.58 17.77
N VAL A 149 -3.51 -17.68 16.49
CA VAL A 149 -3.43 -18.94 15.73
C VAL A 149 -1.98 -19.41 15.64
N ALA A 150 -1.02 -18.50 15.41
CA ALA A 150 0.40 -18.82 15.42
C ALA A 150 0.87 -19.34 16.78
N PHE A 151 0.43 -18.69 17.87
CA PHE A 151 0.74 -19.11 19.24
C PHE A 151 0.20 -20.52 19.53
N LEU A 152 -1.06 -20.81 19.18
CA LEU A 152 -1.64 -22.14 19.34
C LEU A 152 -0.88 -23.20 18.54
N GLY A 153 -0.48 -22.88 17.30
CA GLY A 153 0.37 -23.74 16.48
C GLY A 153 1.70 -24.04 17.17
N ALA A 154 2.40 -23.02 17.69
CA ALA A 154 3.66 -23.18 18.39
C ALA A 154 3.53 -24.03 19.67
N VAL A 155 2.46 -23.82 20.45
CA VAL A 155 2.15 -24.63 21.65
C VAL A 155 1.92 -26.10 21.28
N LEU A 156 1.21 -26.37 20.18
CA LEU A 156 1.01 -27.74 19.70
C LEU A 156 2.33 -28.40 19.26
N VAL A 157 3.22 -27.67 18.57
CA VAL A 157 4.57 -28.17 18.23
C VAL A 157 5.34 -28.53 19.50
N ALA A 158 5.39 -27.60 20.47
CA ALA A 158 6.10 -27.83 21.73
C ALA A 158 5.56 -29.04 22.49
N GLY A 159 4.23 -29.17 22.58
CA GLY A 159 3.55 -30.31 23.19
C GLY A 159 3.83 -31.63 22.47
N ALA A 160 3.86 -31.62 21.13
CA ALA A 160 4.18 -32.79 20.31
C ALA A 160 5.62 -33.27 20.54
N ILE A 161 6.58 -32.34 20.57
CA ILE A 161 7.99 -32.63 20.86
C ILE A 161 8.14 -33.23 22.26
N LEU A 162 7.55 -32.59 23.28
CA LEU A 162 7.61 -33.10 24.66
C LEU A 162 7.01 -34.51 24.78
N ARG A 163 5.89 -34.76 24.10
CA ARG A 163 5.24 -36.08 24.07
C ARG A 163 6.10 -37.11 23.37
N GLY A 164 6.72 -36.76 22.24
CA GLY A 164 7.66 -37.63 21.52
C GLY A 164 8.86 -38.02 22.36
N MET A 165 9.47 -37.05 23.05
CA MET A 165 10.60 -37.29 23.97
C MET A 165 10.22 -38.24 25.11
N ARG A 166 9.02 -38.07 25.70
CA ARG A 166 8.53 -38.91 26.81
C ARG A 166 8.12 -40.32 26.35
N ALA A 167 7.41 -40.43 25.23
CA ALA A 167 6.87 -41.69 24.75
C ALA A 167 7.87 -42.54 23.98
N ARG A 168 9.01 -41.97 23.52
CA ARG A 168 9.98 -42.61 22.59
C ARG A 168 9.31 -43.23 21.36
N ALA A 169 8.12 -42.75 20.99
CA ALA A 169 7.30 -43.27 19.90
C ALA A 169 7.01 -42.14 18.91
N PHE A 170 7.76 -42.14 17.80
CA PHE A 170 7.64 -41.17 16.72
C PHE A 170 6.22 -41.04 16.11
N PRO A 171 5.42 -42.12 15.98
CA PRO A 171 4.06 -42.00 15.42
C PRO A 171 3.12 -41.11 16.24
N ALA A 172 3.36 -40.97 17.55
CA ALA A 172 2.54 -40.15 18.45
C ALA A 172 2.71 -38.63 18.22
N VAL A 173 3.68 -38.24 17.38
CA VAL A 173 4.06 -36.84 17.11
C VAL A 173 3.48 -36.35 15.77
N LEU A 174 3.19 -37.25 14.83
CA LEU A 174 2.80 -36.91 13.46
C LEU A 174 1.47 -36.15 13.37
N GLY A 175 0.42 -36.60 14.07
CA GLY A 175 -0.89 -35.95 14.08
C GLY A 175 -0.84 -34.51 14.64
N PRO A 176 -0.30 -34.29 15.85
CA PRO A 176 -0.14 -32.96 16.43
C PRO A 176 0.72 -32.00 15.59
N LEU A 177 1.81 -32.49 14.97
CA LEU A 177 2.63 -31.66 14.08
C LEU A 177 1.88 -31.27 12.79
N GLY A 178 1.10 -32.19 12.21
CA GLY A 178 0.23 -31.87 11.07
C GLY A 178 -0.79 -30.78 11.40
N ALA A 179 -1.45 -30.88 12.56
CA ALA A 179 -2.37 -29.84 13.03
C ALA A 179 -1.67 -28.50 13.28
N ALA A 180 -0.47 -28.52 13.86
CA ALA A 180 0.32 -27.31 14.07
C ALA A 180 0.74 -26.66 12.75
N ALA A 181 1.12 -27.44 11.74
CA ALA A 181 1.46 -26.92 10.41
C ALA A 181 0.27 -26.19 9.77
N LEU A 182 -0.94 -26.75 9.88
CA LEU A 182 -2.17 -26.10 9.40
C LEU A 182 -2.47 -24.79 10.14
N LEU A 183 -2.30 -24.77 11.47
CA LEU A 183 -2.47 -23.54 12.25
C LEU A 183 -1.46 -22.47 11.83
N LEU A 184 -0.17 -22.81 11.71
CA LEU A 184 0.86 -21.86 11.29
C LEU A 184 0.62 -21.34 9.87
N ALA A 185 0.18 -22.20 8.94
CA ALA A 185 -0.21 -21.79 7.60
C ALA A 185 -1.43 -20.85 7.62
N GLY A 186 -2.45 -21.17 8.44
CA GLY A 186 -3.63 -20.32 8.64
C GLY A 186 -3.27 -18.96 9.25
N ALA A 187 -2.36 -18.93 10.23
CA ALA A 187 -1.84 -17.70 10.83
C ALA A 187 -1.09 -16.85 9.81
N ALA A 188 -0.23 -17.47 9.01
CA ALA A 188 0.49 -16.77 7.93
C ALA A 188 -0.49 -16.18 6.91
N TRP A 189 -1.54 -16.92 6.52
CA TRP A 189 -2.57 -16.42 5.63
C TRP A 189 -3.37 -15.25 6.24
N LEU A 190 -3.78 -15.37 7.51
CA LEU A 190 -4.49 -14.30 8.24
C LEU A 190 -3.64 -13.03 8.41
N GLY A 191 -2.33 -13.19 8.53
CA GLY A 191 -1.36 -12.11 8.71
C GLY A 191 -0.87 -11.45 7.42
N ARG A 192 -1.29 -11.92 6.23
CA ARG A 192 -0.93 -11.28 4.95
C ARG A 192 -1.66 -9.95 4.79
N GLY A 193 -0.92 -8.85 4.92
CA GLY A 193 -1.39 -7.52 4.56
C GLY A 193 -1.23 -7.23 3.05
N PRO A 194 -1.80 -6.13 2.57
CA PRO A 194 -1.60 -5.70 1.19
C PRO A 194 -0.14 -5.33 0.95
N VAL A 195 0.27 -5.48 -0.30
CA VAL A 195 1.59 -5.10 -0.80
C VAL A 195 1.36 -4.21 -2.02
N CYS A 196 2.00 -3.04 -2.03
CA CYS A 196 2.09 -2.18 -3.21
C CYS A 196 3.51 -2.32 -3.78
N GLY A 197 3.68 -2.87 -4.97
CA GLY A 197 5.02 -3.10 -5.53
C GLY A 197 5.00 -4.00 -6.76
N PRO A 198 5.99 -4.90 -6.94
CA PRO A 198 6.01 -5.80 -8.09
C PRO A 198 4.70 -6.59 -8.21
N GLY A 199 4.06 -6.50 -9.39
CA GLY A 199 2.77 -7.14 -9.67
C GLY A 199 1.53 -6.30 -9.33
N THR A 200 1.68 -5.15 -8.65
CA THR A 200 0.58 -4.20 -8.46
C THR A 200 0.38 -3.38 -9.74
N PRO A 201 -0.83 -3.37 -10.33
CA PRO A 201 -1.14 -2.53 -11.49
C PRO A 201 -0.81 -1.05 -11.21
N GLY A 202 -0.15 -0.38 -12.16
CA GLY A 202 0.26 1.01 -12.02
C GLY A 202 1.62 1.25 -11.34
N MET A 203 2.25 0.23 -10.74
CA MET A 203 3.61 0.33 -10.16
C MET A 203 4.74 0.05 -11.17
N ALA A 204 4.44 -0.31 -12.42
CA ALA A 204 5.46 -0.58 -13.42
C ALA A 204 6.03 0.74 -13.96
N PRO A 205 7.36 0.97 -13.90
CA PRO A 205 7.98 2.10 -14.60
C PRO A 205 7.65 2.09 -16.10
N TYR A 206 7.46 3.29 -16.67
CA TYR A 206 6.99 3.47 -18.04
C TYR A 206 8.03 3.17 -19.13
N ASP A 207 9.32 3.03 -18.79
CA ASP A 207 10.32 2.46 -19.72
C ASP A 207 10.36 0.94 -19.76
N GLY A 208 9.54 0.26 -18.98
CA GLY A 208 9.57 -1.18 -18.87
C GLY A 208 10.71 -1.73 -18.00
N SER A 209 11.43 -0.88 -17.26
CA SER A 209 12.35 -1.35 -16.22
C SER A 209 11.58 -2.08 -15.11
N PRO A 210 12.20 -3.07 -14.43
CA PRO A 210 11.50 -3.83 -13.41
C PRO A 210 11.10 -2.95 -12.21
N VAL A 211 9.98 -3.28 -11.58
CA VAL A 211 9.55 -2.60 -10.34
C VAL A 211 10.56 -2.90 -9.22
N ARG A 212 11.21 -1.85 -8.71
CA ARG A 212 12.21 -1.98 -7.64
C ARG A 212 11.71 -1.59 -6.25
N VAL A 213 10.53 -0.99 -6.17
CA VAL A 213 9.95 -0.48 -4.93
C VAL A 213 8.83 -1.42 -4.46
N ALA A 214 8.84 -1.79 -3.19
CA ALA A 214 7.72 -2.47 -2.55
C ALA A 214 7.39 -1.83 -1.19
N ILE A 215 6.13 -1.45 -1.01
CA ILE A 215 5.56 -0.93 0.22
C ILE A 215 4.82 -2.07 0.92
N ARG A 216 5.19 -2.36 2.16
CA ARG A 216 4.70 -3.50 2.95
C ARG A 216 4.41 -3.09 4.39
N ASN A 217 3.84 -4.01 5.16
CA ASN A 217 3.55 -3.83 6.59
C ASN A 217 2.77 -2.53 6.86
N ILE A 218 1.86 -2.22 5.95
CA ILE A 218 1.01 -1.03 6.01
C ILE A 218 0.10 -1.17 7.23
N SER A 219 0.05 -0.16 8.09
CA SER A 219 -0.83 -0.11 9.25
C SER A 219 -2.29 0.09 8.83
N PRO A 220 -3.27 -0.21 9.71
CA PRO A 220 -4.63 0.25 9.50
C PRO A 220 -4.71 1.76 9.22
N PRO A 221 -5.76 2.23 8.52
CA PRO A 221 -6.04 3.66 8.39
C PRO A 221 -6.10 4.34 9.74
N SER A 222 -5.38 5.44 9.87
CA SER A 222 -5.35 6.27 11.07
C SER A 222 -4.72 7.62 10.75
N HIS A 223 -4.77 8.54 11.71
CA HIS A 223 -4.11 9.85 11.61
C HIS A 223 -2.58 9.75 11.47
N LEU A 224 -2.00 8.60 11.84
CA LEU A 224 -0.57 8.34 11.70
C LEU A 224 -0.33 6.92 11.24
N MET A 225 -0.20 6.75 9.92
CA MET A 225 0.08 5.44 9.34
C MET A 225 1.56 5.10 9.44
N SER A 226 1.86 3.80 9.49
CA SER A 226 3.20 3.27 9.37
C SER A 226 3.30 2.23 8.26
N PHE A 227 4.45 2.17 7.60
CA PHE A 227 4.73 1.18 6.56
C PHE A 227 6.24 1.01 6.37
N ASP A 228 6.63 -0.06 5.70
CA ASP A 228 7.99 -0.31 5.27
C ASP A 228 8.13 -0.04 3.78
N VAL A 229 9.23 0.60 3.39
CA VAL A 229 9.64 0.81 1.99
C VAL A 229 10.84 -0.06 1.71
N TRP A 230 10.70 -1.03 0.82
CA TRP A 230 11.77 -1.89 0.34
C TRP A 230 12.18 -1.42 -1.05
N ILE A 231 13.49 -1.20 -1.24
CA ILE A 231 14.05 -0.80 -2.53
C ILE A 231 15.12 -1.82 -2.89
N ALA A 232 14.91 -2.51 -4.01
CA ALA A 232 15.88 -3.46 -4.54
C ALA A 232 17.24 -2.76 -4.78
N PRO A 233 18.39 -3.41 -4.55
CA PRO A 233 19.69 -2.85 -4.92
C PRO A 233 19.76 -2.53 -6.43
N PRO A 234 20.65 -1.62 -6.86
CA PRO A 234 20.88 -1.43 -8.29
C PRO A 234 21.37 -2.74 -8.91
N GLU A 235 20.97 -3.03 -10.14
CA GLU A 235 21.64 -4.07 -10.93
C GLU A 235 23.07 -3.60 -11.19
N GLU A 236 24.05 -4.39 -10.76
CA GLU A 236 25.46 -4.19 -11.14
C GLU A 236 25.56 -4.61 -12.62
N HIS A 237 25.85 -3.64 -13.50
CA HIS A 237 26.24 -3.88 -14.89
C HIS A 237 27.76 -3.75 -15.01
#